data_AF-A0A0D6JKE6-F1
#
_entry.id   AF-A0A0D6JKE6-F1
#
_cell.length_a   1.000
_cell.length_b   1.000
_cell.length_c   1.000
_cell.angle_alpha   90.00
_cell.angle_beta   90.00
_cell.angle_gamma   90.00
#
_symmetry.space_group_name_H-M   'P 1'
#
loop_
_entity.id
_entity.type
_entity.pdbx_description
1 polymer ?
#
loop_
_entity_poly.entity_id
_entity_poly.type
_entity_poly.pdbx_seq_one_letter_code
_entity_poly.pdbx_strand_id
1 'polypeptide(L)'
;MGRLLIAIAILLCLAWAGAVAYEAWVSWPHLSLDLSHGDAGTQAAYDQAVIMHVVRYAVVGIAPFLIVTALSLMFGRSRKS
;
A
#
# COMPACT_ATOMS: atom_id res chain seq x y z
N MET A 1 -25.67 3.57 17.62
CA MET A 1 -24.93 2.56 16.82
C MET A 1 -24.12 3.16 15.68
N GLY A 2 -24.67 4.03 14.82
CA GLY A 2 -23.91 4.57 13.66
C GLY A 2 -22.57 5.26 13.97
N ARG A 3 -22.51 6.10 15.02
CA ARG A 3 -21.26 6.76 15.45
C ARG A 3 -20.16 5.79 15.89
N LEU A 4 -20.53 4.71 16.56
CA LEU A 4 -19.59 3.68 17.00
C LEU A 4 -18.99 2.94 15.79
N LEU A 5 -19.82 2.60 14.80
CA LEU A 5 -19.36 1.94 13.57
C LEU A 5 -18.42 2.84 12.76
N ILE A 6 -18.70 4.14 12.68
CA ILE A 6 -17.81 5.11 12.03
C ILE A 6 -16.47 5.20 12.77
N ALA A 7 -16.48 5.28 14.11
CA ALA A 7 -15.26 5.32 14.89
C ALA A 7 -14.41 4.04 14.69
N ILE A 8 -15.03 2.87 14.69
CA ILE A 8 -14.35 1.59 14.40
C ILE A 8 -13.76 1.60 12.99
N ALA A 9 -14.51 2.07 12.00
CA ALA A 9 -14.01 2.15 10.62
C ALA A 9 -12.78 3.08 10.50
N ILE A 10 -12.82 4.24 11.16
CA ILE A 10 -11.68 5.16 11.20
C ILE A 10 -10.47 4.51 11.85
N LEU A 11 -10.65 3.84 13.00
CA LEU A 11 -9.56 3.15 13.69
C LEU A 11 -8.94 2.04 12.82
N LEU A 12 -9.77 1.27 12.10
CA LEU A 12 -9.29 0.25 11.17
C LEU A 12 -8.50 0.86 10.01
N CYS A 13 -8.96 1.99 9.44
CA CYS A 13 -8.23 2.70 8.40
C CYS A 13 -6.87 3.22 8.90
N LEU A 14 -6.83 3.78 10.11
CA LEU A 14 -5.59 4.26 10.73
C LEU A 14 -4.62 3.10 11.02
N ALA A 15 -5.14 1.99 11.57
CA ALA A 15 -4.34 0.80 11.83
C ALA A 15 -3.76 0.22 10.53
N TRP A 16 -4.55 0.17 9.45
CA TRP A 16 -4.09 -0.27 8.15
C TRP A 16 -3.00 0.64 7.58
N ALA A 17 -3.25 1.96 7.58
CA ALA A 17 -2.27 2.93 7.09
C ALA A 17 -0.96 2.84 7.88
N GLY A 18 -1.04 2.69 9.21
CA GLY A 18 0.11 2.49 10.08
C GLY A 18 0.87 1.19 9.76
N ALA A 19 0.16 0.08 9.57
CA ALA A 19 0.76 -1.20 9.20
C ALA A 19 1.48 -1.14 7.85
N VAL A 20 0.84 -0.57 6.82
CA VAL A 20 1.44 -0.40 5.49
C VAL A 20 2.67 0.51 5.55
N ALA A 21 2.61 1.61 6.31
CA ALA A 21 3.74 2.52 6.48
C ALA A 21 4.91 1.84 7.22
N TYR A 22 4.62 1.08 8.27
CA TYR A 22 5.62 0.31 9.01
C TYR A 22 6.31 -0.72 8.12
N GLU A 23 5.54 -1.52 7.39
CA GLU A 23 6.09 -2.51 6.45
C GLU A 23 6.92 -1.85 5.35
N ALA A 24 6.45 -0.74 4.77
CA ALA A 24 7.19 0.01 3.75
C ALA A 24 8.52 0.56 4.28
N TRP A 25 8.55 0.97 5.55
CA TRP A 25 9.75 1.45 6.22
C TRP A 25 10.76 0.33 6.47
N VAL A 26 10.31 -0.79 7.03
CA VAL A 26 11.18 -1.93 7.39
C VAL A 26 11.79 -2.60 6.17
N SER A 27 11.05 -2.66 5.07
CA SER A 27 11.48 -3.33 3.83
C SER A 27 12.11 -2.40 2.80
N TRP A 28 12.53 -1.20 3.21
CA TRP A 28 13.07 -0.19 2.29
C TRP A 28 14.28 -0.73 1.49
N PRO A 29 14.34 -0.48 0.17
CA PRO A 29 15.47 -0.87 -0.66
C PRO A 29 16.77 -0.23 -0.18
N HIS A 30 17.80 -1.04 0.03
CA HIS A 30 19.13 -0.61 0.43
C HIS A 30 20.18 -1.12 -0.56
N LEU A 31 21.23 -0.32 -0.78
CA LEU A 31 22.40 -0.71 -1.54
C LEU A 31 23.39 -1.43 -0.61
N SER A 32 23.91 -2.57 -1.06
CA SER A 32 25.02 -3.23 -0.40
C SER A 32 26.27 -2.36 -0.48
N LEU A 33 27.02 -2.28 0.62
CA LEU A 33 28.28 -1.53 0.71
C LEU A 33 29.32 -1.98 -0.33
N ASP A 34 29.22 -3.23 -0.80
CA ASP A 34 30.13 -3.81 -1.79
C ASP A 34 29.87 -3.36 -3.23
N LEU A 35 28.76 -2.66 -3.50
CA LEU A 35 28.43 -2.15 -4.83
C LEU A 35 28.97 -0.73 -5.03
N SER A 36 29.68 -0.53 -6.14
CA SER A 36 30.20 0.79 -6.51
C SER A 36 29.05 1.76 -6.79
N HIS A 37 28.99 2.84 -6.00
CA HIS A 37 28.02 3.92 -6.20
C HIS A 37 28.26 4.68 -7.51
N GLY A 38 29.41 4.49 -8.17
CA GLY A 38 29.75 5.13 -9.44
C GLY A 38 29.33 4.34 -10.69
N ASP A 39 28.84 3.11 -10.53
CA ASP A 39 28.35 2.33 -11.66
C ASP A 39 26.90 2.71 -12.01
N ALA A 40 26.69 3.12 -13.26
CA ALA A 40 25.38 3.52 -13.77
C ALA A 40 24.35 2.36 -13.75
N GLY A 41 24.82 1.12 -13.92
CA GLY A 41 23.95 -0.06 -13.85
C GLY A 41 23.38 -0.29 -12.45
N THR A 42 24.24 -0.14 -11.44
CA THR A 42 23.86 -0.25 -10.02
C THR A 42 22.86 0.83 -9.60
N GLN A 43 23.07 2.09 -10.01
CA GLN A 43 22.13 3.17 -9.72
C GLN A 43 20.76 2.92 -10.36
N ALA A 44 20.72 2.52 -11.63
CA ALA A 44 19.46 2.23 -12.33
C ALA A 44 18.68 1.08 -11.67
N ALA A 45 19.37 0.03 -11.22
CA ALA A 45 18.74 -1.08 -10.49
C ALA A 45 18.16 -0.63 -9.15
N TYR A 46 18.86 0.24 -8.43
CA TYR A 46 18.37 0.81 -7.17
C TYR A 46 17.12 1.68 -7.39
N ASP A 47 17.16 2.57 -8.39
CA ASP A 47 16.02 3.43 -8.73
C ASP A 47 14.78 2.60 -9.11
N GLN A 48 14.98 1.53 -9.89
CA GLN A 48 13.90 0.61 -10.23
C GLN A 48 13.34 -0.09 -8.98
N ALA A 49 14.19 -0.52 -8.06
CA ALA A 49 13.76 -1.14 -6.81
C ALA A 49 12.94 -0.17 -5.95
N VAL A 50 13.37 1.09 -5.84
CA VAL A 50 12.63 2.16 -5.13
C VAL A 50 11.28 2.40 -5.79
N ILE A 51 11.21 2.53 -7.11
CA ILE A 51 9.95 2.73 -7.83
C ILE A 51 9.00 1.55 -7.58
N MET A 52 9.48 0.31 -7.74
CA MET A 52 8.67 -0.89 -7.51
C MET A 52 8.17 -0.99 -6.08
N HIS A 53 9.01 -0.59 -5.11
CA HIS A 53 8.65 -0.54 -3.70
C HIS A 53 7.52 0.45 -3.43
N VAL A 54 7.68 1.69 -3.90
CA VAL A 54 6.68 2.75 -3.73
C VAL A 54 5.36 2.35 -4.39
N VAL A 55 5.39 1.83 -5.62
CA VAL A 55 4.18 1.38 -6.33
C VAL A 55 3.50 0.24 -5.57
N ARG A 56 4.25 -0.75 -5.09
CA ARG A 56 3.71 -1.88 -4.33
C ARG A 56 2.99 -1.40 -3.07
N TYR A 57 3.64 -0.58 -2.26
CA TYR A 57 3.05 -0.12 -1.00
C TYR A 57 1.95 0.92 -1.21
N ALA A 58 1.97 1.70 -2.30
CA ALA A 58 0.84 2.55 -2.69
C ALA A 58 -0.40 1.71 -3.04
N VAL A 59 -0.24 0.63 -3.82
CA VAL A 59 -1.33 -0.28 -4.18
C VAL A 59 -1.89 -1.00 -2.95
N VAL A 60 -1.02 -1.51 -2.07
CA VAL A 60 -1.44 -2.15 -0.81
C VAL A 60 -2.14 -1.14 0.12
N GLY A 61 -1.66 0.10 0.16
CA GLY A 61 -2.26 1.19 0.93
C GLY A 61 -3.71 1.47 0.55
N ILE A 62 -4.03 1.46 -0.76
CA ILE A 62 -5.40 1.70 -1.26
C ILE A 62 -6.28 0.45 -1.30
N ALA A 63 -5.74 -0.73 -0.96
CA ALA A 63 -6.48 -2.00 -1.05
C ALA A 63 -7.84 -2.00 -0.32
N PRO A 64 -7.98 -1.44 0.91
CA PRO A 64 -9.28 -1.39 1.58
C PRO A 64 -10.33 -0.60 0.79
N PHE A 65 -9.93 0.51 0.18
CA PHE A 65 -10.82 1.33 -0.65
C PHE A 65 -11.27 0.57 -1.91
N LEU A 66 -10.34 -0.16 -2.56
CA LEU A 66 -10.64 -0.98 -3.73
C LEU A 66 -11.60 -2.12 -3.37
N ILE A 67 -11.38 -2.79 -2.24
CA ILE A 67 -12.26 -3.87 -1.75
C ILE A 67 -13.67 -3.35 -1.47
N VAL A 68 -13.79 -2.25 -0.72
CA VAL A 68 -15.11 -1.65 -0.40
C VAL A 68 -15.84 -1.24 -1.68
N THR A 69 -15.14 -0.63 -2.63
CA THR A 69 -15.73 -0.22 -3.91
C THR A 69 -16.18 -1.43 -4.73
N ALA A 70 -15.33 -2.47 -4.84
CA ALA A 70 -15.66 -3.70 -5.57
C ALA A 70 -16.87 -4.41 -4.99
N LEU A 71 -16.94 -4.58 -3.67
CA LEU A 71 -18.08 -5.18 -2.99
C LEU A 71 -19.35 -4.35 -3.20
N SER A 72 -19.26 -3.02 -3.11
CA SER A 72 -20.40 -2.13 -3.34
C SER A 72 -20.96 -2.26 -4.76
N LEU A 73 -20.08 -2.40 -5.77
CA LEU A 73 -20.49 -2.64 -7.16
C LEU A 73 -21.14 -4.02 -7.36
N MET A 74 -20.60 -5.07 -6.73
CA MET A 74 -21.12 -6.43 -6.82
C MET A 74 -22.51 -6.55 -6.17
N PHE A 75 -22.68 -6.06 -4.93
CA PHE A 75 -23.95 -6.15 -4.21
C PHE A 75 -24.97 -5.11 -4.69
N GLY A 76 -24.52 -3.96 -5.19
CA GLY A 76 -25.39 -2.96 -5.82
C GLY A 76 -26.04 -3.45 -7.12
N ARG A 77 -25.36 -4.32 -7.88
CA ARG A 77 -25.94 -5.00 -9.05
C ARG A 77 -26.98 -6.05 -8.68
N SER A 78 -26.77 -6.78 -7.58
CA SER A 78 -27.66 -7.87 -7.14
C SER A 78 -29.07 -7.40 -6.74
N ARG A 79 -29.23 -6.14 -6.28
CA ARG A 79 -30.55 -5.57 -5.92
C ARG A 79 -31.41 -5.08 -7.09
N LYS A 80 -30.89 -5.04 -8.31
CA LYS A 80 -31.60 -4.51 -9.50
C LYS A 80 -32.05 -5.61 -10.49
N SER A 81 -31.88 -6.88 -10.14
CA SER A 81 -32.41 -8.04 -10.89
C SER A 81 -33.55 -8.69 -10.13
#